data_AF-A0A3Q0J2A0-F1
#
_entry.id   AF-A0A3Q0J2A0-F1
#
_cell.length_a   1.000
_cell.length_b   1.000
_cell.length_c   1.000
_cell.angle_alpha   90.00
_cell.angle_beta   90.00
_cell.angle_gamma   90.00
#
_symmetry.space_group_name_H-M   'P 1'
#
loop_
_entity.id
_entity.type
_entity.pdbx_description
1 polymer ?
#
loop_
_entity_poly.entity_id
_entity_poly.type
_entity_poly.pdbx_seq_one_letter_code
_entity_poly.pdbx_strand_id
1 'polypeptide(L)'
;INNSVEIFRTALSPHDYVKVRTVRLVGILLNVFCLRKHLNYLRNMESAITRTGLMGLWGNKGAISLRLEIYGVNLCVVNAHFAAHDHQNKQRINDYNTVIREQSFTVDKESTRILYHE
;
A
#
# COMPACT_ATOMS: atom_id res chain seq x y z
N ILE A 1 13.12 -11.24 4.15
CA ILE A 1 11.98 -10.53 3.52
C ILE A 1 11.19 -11.45 2.57
N ASN A 2 11.80 -12.16 1.61
CA ASN A 2 11.07 -13.22 0.88
C ASN A 2 10.50 -14.29 1.82
N ASN A 3 11.22 -14.60 2.90
CA ASN A 3 10.76 -15.49 3.96
C ASN A 3 9.47 -15.02 4.64
N SER A 4 9.24 -13.72 4.83
CA SER A 4 8.05 -13.25 5.56
C SER A 4 6.77 -13.47 4.76
N VAL A 5 6.80 -13.30 3.44
CA VAL A 5 5.65 -13.57 2.57
C VAL A 5 5.29 -15.06 2.60
N GLU A 6 6.30 -15.94 2.56
CA GLU A 6 6.08 -17.38 2.63
C GLU A 6 5.58 -17.85 4.00
N ILE A 7 6.02 -17.23 5.10
CA ILE A 7 5.49 -17.49 6.44
C ILE A 7 3.99 -17.18 6.49
N PHE A 8 3.58 -16.00 6.03
CA PHE A 8 2.15 -15.64 5.99
C PHE A 8 1.37 -16.56 5.05
N ARG A 9 1.91 -16.89 3.88
CA ARG A 9 1.25 -17.83 2.96
C ARG A 9 1.01 -19.19 3.61
N THR A 10 2.01 -19.72 4.31
CA THR A 10 1.93 -21.02 4.99
C THR A 10 0.95 -21.00 6.15
N ALA A 11 0.93 -19.91 6.94
CA ALA A 11 0.00 -19.76 8.07
C ALA A 11 -1.45 -19.55 7.62
N LEU A 12 -1.66 -18.84 6.49
CA LEU A 12 -2.98 -18.42 6.05
C LEU A 12 -3.64 -19.40 5.06
N SER A 13 -2.86 -20.19 4.29
CA SER A 13 -3.42 -21.12 3.30
C SER A 13 -4.35 -22.21 3.89
N PRO A 14 -4.12 -22.78 5.09
CA PRO A 14 -5.05 -23.73 5.70
C PRO A 14 -6.42 -23.11 6.03
N HIS A 15 -6.47 -21.78 6.12
CA HIS A 15 -7.67 -20.99 6.42
C HIS A 15 -8.34 -20.43 5.16
N ASP A 16 -8.01 -20.99 3.98
CA ASP A 16 -8.54 -20.62 2.65
C ASP A 16 -8.28 -19.16 2.22
N TYR A 17 -7.24 -18.56 2.78
CA TYR A 17 -6.71 -17.29 2.28
C TYR A 17 -5.77 -17.53 1.10
N VAL A 18 -5.87 -16.68 0.09
CA VAL A 18 -4.97 -16.62 -1.05
C VAL A 18 -4.22 -15.29 -1.05
N LYS A 19 -2.94 -15.31 -1.45
CA LYS A 19 -2.16 -14.09 -1.64
C LYS A 19 -2.66 -13.37 -2.88
N VAL A 20 -3.04 -12.11 -2.74
CA VAL A 20 -3.57 -11.28 -3.82
C VAL A 20 -2.47 -10.38 -4.39
N ARG A 21 -1.74 -9.67 -3.53
CA ARG A 21 -0.70 -8.73 -3.96
C ARG A 21 0.41 -8.63 -2.92
N THR A 22 1.63 -8.45 -3.40
CA THR A 22 2.77 -8.00 -2.61
C THR A 22 3.38 -6.79 -3.31
N VAL A 23 3.58 -5.70 -2.56
CA VAL A 23 4.24 -4.49 -3.04
C VAL A 23 5.34 -4.11 -2.05
N ARG A 24 6.49 -3.68 -2.55
CA ARG A 24 7.68 -3.43 -1.75
C ARG A 24 8.38 -2.13 -2.14
N LEU A 25 8.81 -1.38 -1.12
CA LEU A 25 9.71 -0.23 -1.21
C LEU A 25 10.83 -0.42 -0.18
N VAL A 26 11.96 -0.99 -0.62
CA VAL A 26 13.11 -1.36 0.23
C VAL A 26 12.69 -2.18 1.48
N GLY A 27 12.54 -1.54 2.64
CA GLY A 27 12.12 -2.21 3.89
C GLY A 27 10.60 -2.20 4.12
N ILE A 28 9.86 -1.37 3.38
CA ILE A 28 8.42 -1.21 3.49
C ILE A 28 7.76 -2.28 2.62
N LEU A 29 6.83 -3.05 3.20
CA LEU A 29 6.21 -4.19 2.55
C LEU A 29 4.70 -4.19 2.82
N LEU A 30 3.90 -4.22 1.76
CA LEU A 30 2.46 -4.38 1.82
C LEU A 30 2.09 -5.73 1.20
N ASN A 31 1.55 -6.65 2.02
CA ASN A 31 1.01 -7.92 1.55
C ASN A 31 -0.50 -7.93 1.76
N VAL A 32 -1.24 -8.30 0.73
CA VAL A 32 -2.69 -8.42 0.78
C VAL A 32 -3.07 -9.86 0.50
N PHE A 33 -3.83 -10.43 1.43
CA PHE A 33 -4.42 -11.75 1.35
C PHE A 33 -5.94 -11.61 1.40
N CYS A 34 -6.65 -12.50 0.73
CA CYS A 34 -8.10 -12.49 0.67
C CYS A 34 -8.61 -13.93 0.82
N LEU A 35 -9.74 -14.12 1.50
CA LEU A 35 -10.42 -15.41 1.48
C LEU A 35 -10.83 -15.76 0.05
N ARG A 36 -10.61 -17.01 -0.37
CA ARG A 36 -10.86 -17.45 -1.75
C ARG A 36 -12.28 -17.14 -2.23
N LYS A 37 -13.29 -17.30 -1.36
CA LYS A 37 -14.70 -16.99 -1.67
C LYS A 37 -14.95 -15.53 -2.12
N HIS A 38 -14.07 -14.60 -1.76
CA HIS A 38 -14.19 -13.18 -2.10
C HIS A 38 -13.34 -12.79 -3.32
N LEU A 39 -12.50 -13.69 -3.84
CA LEU A 39 -11.49 -13.38 -4.86
C LEU A 39 -12.10 -12.81 -6.15
N ASN A 40 -13.24 -13.35 -6.59
CA ASN A 40 -13.92 -12.92 -7.81
C ASN A 40 -14.56 -11.51 -7.71
N TYR A 41 -14.64 -10.95 -6.50
CA TYR A 41 -15.20 -9.63 -6.25
C TYR A 41 -14.14 -8.54 -6.11
N LEU A 42 -12.85 -8.91 -6.14
CA LEU A 42 -11.76 -7.94 -6.18
C LEU A 42 -11.61 -7.41 -7.61
N ARG A 43 -11.76 -6.09 -7.77
CA ARG A 43 -11.67 -5.38 -9.06
C ARG A 43 -10.74 -4.18 -8.96
N ASN A 44 -10.36 -3.65 -10.12
CA ASN A 44 -9.72 -2.36 -10.27
C ASN A 44 -8.52 -2.14 -9.32
N MET A 45 -7.67 -3.15 -9.16
CA MET A 45 -6.56 -3.12 -8.19
C MET A 45 -5.31 -2.47 -8.78
N GLU A 46 -4.80 -1.43 -8.12
CA GLU A 46 -3.61 -0.69 -8.53
C GLU A 46 -2.78 -0.29 -7.30
N SER A 47 -1.45 -0.22 -7.47
CA SER A 47 -0.53 0.16 -6.39
C SER A 47 0.34 1.32 -6.81
N ALA A 48 0.59 2.25 -5.89
CA ALA A 48 1.52 3.36 -6.10
C ALA A 48 2.62 3.38 -5.03
N ILE A 49 3.76 3.95 -5.37
CA ILE A 49 4.93 4.07 -4.48
C ILE A 49 5.45 5.50 -4.55
N THR A 50 5.69 6.11 -3.39
CA THR A 50 6.34 7.42 -3.26
C THR A 50 7.58 7.26 -2.39
N ARG A 51 8.70 7.81 -2.84
CA ARG A 51 9.97 7.83 -2.10
C ARG A 51 10.12 9.19 -1.44
N THR A 52 10.47 9.23 -0.16
CA THR A 52 10.73 10.49 0.56
C THR A 52 12.14 10.57 1.16
N GLY A 53 12.89 9.46 1.16
CA GLY A 53 14.25 9.43 1.68
C GLY A 53 15.21 10.28 0.85
N LEU A 54 16.06 11.08 1.50
CA LEU A 54 16.99 12.03 0.88
C LEU A 54 16.33 12.82 -0.27
N MET A 55 15.26 13.57 0.03
CA MET A 55 14.49 14.33 -0.97
C MET A 55 13.93 13.46 -2.11
N GLY A 56 13.60 12.20 -1.82
CA GLY A 56 13.03 11.26 -2.80
C GLY A 56 14.06 10.43 -3.57
N LEU A 57 15.36 10.68 -3.39
CA LEU A 57 16.43 9.92 -4.04
C LEU A 57 16.56 8.49 -3.50
N TRP A 58 16.19 8.25 -2.24
CA TRP A 58 16.37 6.97 -1.57
C TRP A 58 15.03 6.34 -1.17
N GLY A 59 14.91 5.03 -1.39
CA GLY A 59 13.68 4.28 -1.11
C GLY A 59 13.54 3.74 0.32
N ASN A 60 14.40 4.14 1.25
CA ASN A 60 14.33 3.68 2.65
C ASN A 60 13.22 4.36 3.47
N LYS A 61 12.63 5.43 2.93
CA LYS A 61 11.49 6.18 3.49
C LYS A 61 10.48 6.48 2.38
N GLY A 62 9.22 6.56 2.75
CA GLY A 62 8.13 6.85 1.83
C GLY A 62 6.90 6.01 2.15
N ALA A 63 6.09 5.76 1.13
CA ALA A 63 4.86 5.00 1.27
C ALA A 63 4.55 4.14 0.05
N ILE A 64 3.82 3.08 0.32
CA ILE A 64 3.19 2.20 -0.66
C ILE A 64 1.69 2.29 -0.44
N SER A 65 0.92 2.50 -1.49
CA SER A 65 -0.54 2.33 -1.45
C SER A 65 -0.97 1.17 -2.33
N LEU A 66 -2.08 0.55 -1.95
CA LEU A 66 -2.84 -0.35 -2.80
C LEU A 66 -4.30 0.08 -2.74
N ARG A 67 -4.85 0.43 -3.91
CA ARG A 67 -6.28 0.63 -4.08
C ARG A 67 -6.90 -0.60 -4.72
N LEU A 68 -8.15 -0.88 -4.38
CA LEU A 68 -8.96 -1.95 -4.97
C LEU A 68 -10.43 -1.66 -4.75
N GLU A 69 -11.27 -2.31 -5.53
CA GLU A 69 -12.71 -2.36 -5.31
C GLU A 69 -13.09 -3.76 -4.84
N ILE A 70 -13.96 -3.86 -3.84
CA ILE A 70 -14.53 -5.12 -3.38
C ILE A 70 -16.02 -4.93 -3.12
N TYR A 71 -16.87 -5.75 -3.74
CA TYR A 71 -18.33 -5.63 -3.61
C TYR A 71 -18.87 -4.23 -3.94
N GLY A 72 -18.27 -3.54 -4.92
CA GLY A 72 -18.63 -2.17 -5.28
C GLY A 72 -18.16 -1.10 -4.29
N VAL A 73 -17.37 -1.47 -3.27
CA VAL A 73 -16.77 -0.54 -2.31
C VAL A 73 -15.31 -0.31 -2.65
N ASN A 74 -14.96 0.97 -2.79
CA ASN A 74 -13.58 1.42 -3.00
C ASN A 74 -12.79 1.38 -1.68
N LEU A 75 -11.63 0.73 -1.70
CA LEU A 75 -10.70 0.63 -0.58
C LEU A 75 -9.31 1.06 -0.99
N CYS A 76 -8.61 1.76 -0.10
CA CYS A 76 -7.20 2.09 -0.27
C CYS A 76 -6.44 1.93 1.04
N VAL A 77 -5.39 1.12 0.98
CA VAL A 77 -4.52 0.82 2.12
C VAL A 77 -3.17 1.45 1.86
N VAL A 78 -2.69 2.24 2.82
CA VAL A 78 -1.37 2.90 2.75
C VAL A 78 -0.47 2.35 3.84
N ASN A 79 0.69 1.83 3.46
CA ASN A 79 1.78 1.49 4.37
C ASN A 79 2.92 2.51 4.20
N ALA A 80 3.30 3.19 5.27
CA ALA A 80 4.27 4.26 5.25
C ALA A 80 5.36 4.09 6.30
N HIS A 81 6.57 4.52 5.97
CA HIS A 81 7.68 4.66 6.89
C HIS A 81 8.35 6.02 6.64
N PHE A 82 8.02 6.99 7.49
CA PHE A 82 8.48 8.37 7.40
C PHE A 82 9.69 8.65 8.29
N ALA A 83 10.16 9.90 8.28
CA ALA A 83 11.29 10.35 9.08
C ALA A 83 11.18 9.94 10.57
N ALA A 84 12.23 9.29 11.07
CA ALA A 84 12.36 8.84 12.46
C ALA A 84 12.76 10.00 13.40
N HIS A 85 12.72 9.74 14.72
CA HIS A 85 13.07 10.66 15.81
C HIS A 85 12.04 11.76 16.11
N ASP A 86 11.87 12.09 17.39
CA ASP A 86 10.75 12.92 17.87
C ASP A 86 10.74 14.32 17.25
N HIS A 87 11.92 14.94 17.13
CA HIS A 87 12.10 16.29 16.59
C HIS A 87 11.80 16.42 15.08
N GLN A 88 11.63 15.30 14.35
CA GLN A 88 11.39 15.31 12.90
C GLN A 88 9.91 15.43 12.52
N ASN A 89 9.06 16.01 13.39
CA ASN A 89 7.63 16.13 13.12
C ASN A 89 7.32 16.91 11.83
N LYS A 90 8.02 18.03 11.59
CA LYS A 90 7.87 18.82 10.37
C LYS A 90 8.19 17.99 9.11
N GLN A 91 9.24 17.18 9.16
CA GLN A 91 9.60 16.31 8.04
C GLN A 91 8.57 15.20 7.83
N ARG A 92 8.02 14.58 8.89
CA ARG A 92 6.94 13.60 8.77
C ARG A 92 5.69 14.17 8.12
N ILE A 93 5.31 15.40 8.48
CA ILE A 93 4.19 16.11 7.85
C ILE A 93 4.49 16.36 6.36
N ASN A 94 5.71 16.75 6.01
CA ASN A 94 6.11 16.94 4.61
C ASN A 94 6.12 15.62 3.82
N ASP A 95 6.62 14.53 4.41
CA ASP A 95 6.59 13.19 3.83
C ASP A 95 5.13 12.77 3.54
N TYR A 96 4.23 12.94 4.52
CA TYR A 96 2.80 12.67 4.39
C TYR A 96 2.18 13.49 3.25
N ASN A 97 2.36 14.81 3.26
CA ASN A 97 1.79 15.69 2.23
C ASN A 97 2.32 15.35 0.83
N THR A 98 3.58 14.92 0.72
CA THR A 98 4.18 14.47 -0.53
C THR A 98 3.51 13.19 -1.03
N VAL A 99 3.30 12.20 -0.16
CA VAL A 99 2.58 10.97 -0.51
C VAL A 99 1.16 11.25 -1.00
N ILE A 100 0.40 12.07 -0.27
CA ILE A 100 -0.98 12.42 -0.64
C ILE A 100 -1.04 13.14 -1.99
N ARG A 101 -0.09 14.04 -2.26
CA ARG A 101 -0.05 14.84 -3.50
C ARG A 101 0.41 14.03 -4.71
N GLU A 102 1.39 13.14 -4.55
CA GLU A 102 2.04 12.46 -5.67
C GLU A 102 1.36 11.16 -6.07
N GLN A 103 0.80 10.40 -5.12
CA GLN A 103 0.17 9.13 -5.48
C GLN A 103 -1.15 9.37 -6.20
N SER A 104 -1.30 8.67 -7.31
CA SER A 104 -2.52 8.62 -8.11
C SER A 104 -2.72 7.24 -8.69
N PHE A 105 -3.97 6.93 -8.99
CA PHE A 105 -4.41 5.70 -9.63
C PHE A 105 -5.10 6.04 -10.95
N THR A 106 -5.00 5.15 -11.92
CA THR A 106 -5.49 5.30 -13.30
C THR A 106 -6.59 4.31 -13.66
N VAL A 107 -6.73 3.24 -12.89
CA VAL A 107 -7.66 2.14 -13.16
C VAL A 107 -9.13 2.51 -12.93
N ASP A 108 -9.38 3.52 -12.10
CA ASP A 108 -10.72 4.01 -11.78
C ASP A 108 -10.71 5.54 -11.80
N LYS A 109 -11.59 6.13 -12.61
CA LYS A 109 -11.66 7.58 -12.80
C LYS A 109 -12.35 8.31 -11.64
N GLU A 110 -13.13 7.60 -10.84
CA GLU A 110 -13.84 8.18 -9.69
C GLU A 110 -12.93 8.19 -8.45
N SER A 111 -12.08 7.17 -8.31
CA SER A 111 -11.22 6.94 -7.16
C SER A 111 -9.71 7.06 -7.49
N THR A 112 -9.30 8.22 -8.01
CA THR A 112 -7.95 8.45 -8.57
C THR A 112 -6.87 8.82 -7.55
N ARG A 113 -7.22 9.13 -6.31
CA ARG A 113 -6.30 9.64 -5.26
C ARG A 113 -6.51 8.91 -3.94
N ILE A 114 -5.50 8.94 -3.07
CA ILE A 114 -5.56 8.32 -1.73
C ILE A 114 -6.69 8.91 -0.89
N LEU A 115 -6.82 10.25 -0.91
CA LEU A 115 -7.94 10.94 -0.29
C LEU A 115 -9.06 11.02 -1.32
N TYR A 116 -10.31 10.93 -0.87
CA TYR A 116 -11.51 10.94 -1.72
C TYR A 116 -11.76 9.63 -2.49
N HIS A 117 -11.69 8.50 -1.77
CA HIS A 117 -12.20 7.21 -2.23
C HIS A 117 -13.71 7.11 -1.97
N GLU A 118 -14.49 7.91 -2.69
CA GLU A 118 -15.92 7.65 -2.83
C GLU A 118 -16.19 6.69 -4.00
#